data_AF-A0A0A1ZSE8-F1
#
_entry.id   AF-A0A0A1ZSE8-F1
#
_cell.length_a   1.000
_cell.length_b   1.000
_cell.length_c   1.000
_cell.angle_alpha   90.00
_cell.angle_beta   90.00
_cell.angle_gamma   90.00
#
_symmetry.space_group_name_H-M   'P 1'
#
loop_
_entity.id
_entity.type
_entity.pdbx_description
1 polymer ?
#
loop_
_entity_poly.entity_id
_entity_poly.type
_entity_poly.pdbx_seq_one_letter_code
_entity_poly.pdbx_strand_id
1 'polypeptide(L)' 'MTHKELVEKVSANLFKQIGKLESRRSWLAMRNYLEQLDSEQLRAMLKEEG' A
#
# COMPACT_ATOMS: atom_id res chain seq x y z
N MET A 1 -3.25 5.52 13.81
CA MET A 1 -2.85 4.51 12.81
C MET A 1 -1.44 4.09 13.10
N THR A 2 -1.29 2.80 13.39
CA THR A 2 -0.02 2.09 13.45
C THR A 2 0.57 1.91 12.06
N HIS A 3 1.86 1.58 11.99
CA HIS A 3 2.54 1.26 10.72
C HIS A 3 1.78 0.20 9.90
N LYS A 4 1.32 -0.86 10.58
CA LYS A 4 0.55 -1.94 9.97
C LYS A 4 -0.77 -1.45 9.38
N GLU A 5 -1.51 -0.60 10.10
CA GLU A 5 -2.75 -0.01 9.57
C GLU A 5 -2.51 0.91 8.36
N LEU A 6 -1.38 1.63 8.34
CA LEU A 6 -1.00 2.45 7.18
C LEU A 6 -0.73 1.58 5.96
N VAL A 7 0.04 0.50 6.11
CA VAL A 7 0.31 -0.46 5.03
C VAL A 7 -0.98 -1.08 4.51
N GLU A 8 -1.90 -1.50 5.38
CA GLU A 8 -3.17 -2.08 4.96
C GLU A 8 -4.04 -1.07 4.20
N LYS A 9 -4.10 0.18 4.67
CA LYS A 9 -4.87 1.23 4.00
C LYS A 9 -4.28 1.61 2.64
N VAL A 10 -2.95 1.74 2.54
CA VAL A 10 -2.25 2.01 1.27
C VAL A 10 -2.44 0.85 0.30
N SER A 11 -2.29 -0.39 0.78
CA SER A 11 -2.49 -1.61 -0.03
C SER A 11 -3.92 -1.68 -0.59
N ALA A 12 -4.93 -1.42 0.23
CA ALA A 12 -6.32 -1.40 -0.21
C ALA A 12 -6.59 -0.30 -1.22
N ASN A 13 -5.94 0.86 -1.08
CA ASN A 13 -6.11 1.98 -1.99
C ASN A 13 -5.48 1.71 -3.36
N LEU A 14 -4.24 1.21 -3.37
CA LEU A 14 -3.57 0.74 -4.57
C LEU A 14 -4.36 -0.36 -5.27
N PHE A 15 -4.96 -1.28 -4.51
CA PHE A 15 -5.81 -2.31 -5.10
C PHE A 15 -7.07 -1.73 -5.75
N LYS A 16 -7.69 -0.69 -5.17
CA LYS A 16 -8.82 0.01 -5.79
C LYS A 16 -8.43 0.71 -7.08
N GLN A 17 -7.25 1.35 -7.13
CA GLN A 17 -6.77 2.06 -8.32
C GLN A 17 -6.34 1.10 -9.44
N ILE A 18 -5.56 0.07 -9.10
CA ILE A 18 -4.97 -0.88 -10.07
C ILE A 18 -5.99 -1.93 -10.51
N GLY A 19 -7.03 -2.17 -9.71
CA GLY A 19 -8.03 -3.20 -9.97
C GLY A 19 -7.47 -4.61 -9.73
N LYS A 20 -7.39 -5.45 -10.77
CA LYS A 20 -6.94 -6.83 -10.64
C LYS A 20 -5.41 -6.91 -10.66
N LEU A 21 -4.82 -7.20 -9.50
CA LEU A 21 -3.43 -7.66 -9.44
C LEU A 21 -3.34 -9.06 -10.07
N GLU A 22 -2.70 -9.12 -11.23
CA GLU A 22 -2.59 -10.30 -12.13
C GLU A 22 -1.98 -11.54 -11.46
N SER A 23 -1.29 -11.38 -10.32
CA SER A 23 -0.64 -12.49 -9.63
C SER A 23 -0.42 -12.24 -8.15
N ARG A 24 -0.59 -13.30 -7.35
CA ARG A 24 -0.28 -13.34 -5.91
C ARG A 24 1.16 -12.90 -5.63
N ARG A 25 2.10 -13.22 -6.54
CA ARG A 25 3.51 -12.82 -6.43
C ARG A 25 3.69 -11.30 -6.52
N SER A 26 2.95 -10.64 -7.40
CA SER A 26 2.95 -9.18 -7.53
C SER A 26 2.34 -8.51 -6.29
N TRP A 27 1.29 -9.10 -5.71
CA TRP A 27 0.69 -8.59 -4.46
C TRP A 27 1.66 -8.72 -3.27
N LEU A 28 2.36 -9.87 -3.15
CA LEU A 28 3.36 -10.07 -2.10
C LEU A 28 4.55 -9.12 -2.26
N ALA A 29 5.02 -8.88 -3.49
CA ALA A 29 6.08 -7.92 -3.75
C ALA A 29 5.66 -6.49 -3.35
N MET A 30 4.43 -6.10 -3.70
CA MET A 30 3.86 -4.80 -3.33
C MET A 30 3.78 -4.65 -1.80
N ARG A 31 3.26 -5.67 -1.11
CA ARG A 31 3.13 -5.65 0.34
C ARG A 31 4.50 -5.56 1.02
N ASN A 32 5.47 -6.37 0.57
CA ASN A 32 6.83 -6.33 1.12
C ASN A 32 7.47 -4.96 0.92
N TYR A 33 7.24 -4.33 -0.22
CA TYR A 33 7.69 -2.96 -0.47
C TYR A 33 7.05 -1.98 0.51
N LEU A 34 5.72 -2.02 0.68
CA LEU A 34 5.01 -1.12 1.61
C LEU A 34 5.42 -1.33 3.08
N GLU A 35 5.69 -2.57 3.50
CA GLU A 35 6.15 -2.87 4.86
C GLU A 35 7.53 -2.29 5.17
N GLN A 36 8.36 -2.05 4.15
CA GLN A 36 9.69 -1.43 4.27
C GLN A 36 9.67 0.10 4.28
N LEU A 37 8.57 0.73 3.89
CA LEU A 37 8.47 2.19 3.87
C LEU A 37 8.28 2.74 5.28
N ASP A 38 8.71 3.98 5.51
CA ASP A 38 8.39 4.68 6.75
C ASP A 38 6.94 5.18 6.76
N SER A 39 6.41 5.39 7.97
CA SER A 39 5.05 5.89 8.17
C SER A 39 4.78 7.24 7.48
N GLU A 40 5.79 8.09 7.30
CA GLU A 40 5.66 9.34 6.54
C GLU A 40 5.46 9.10 5.04
N GLN A 41 6.20 8.15 4.46
CA GLN A 41 6.08 7.80 3.04
C GLN A 41 4.73 7.14 2.77
N LEU A 42 4.29 6.23 3.64
CA LEU A 42 2.96 5.63 3.55
C LEU A 42 1.84 6.68 3.65
N ARG A 43 2.00 7.69 4.51
CA ARG A 43 1.04 8.79 4.62
C ARG A 43 1.04 9.70 3.39
N ALA A 44 2.20 9.95 2.78
CA ALA A 44 2.30 10.73 1.54
C ALA A 44 1.53 10.05 0.40
N MET A 45 1.67 8.73 0.25
CA MET A 45 0.93 7.94 -0.73
C MET A 45 -0.59 7.96 -0.54
N LEU A 46 -1.06 8.14 0.71
CA LEU A 46 -2.49 8.31 0.99
C LEU A 46 -2.99 9.74 0.74
N LYS A 47 -2.09 10.75 0.75
CA LYS A 47 -2.45 12.16 0.58
C LYS A 47 -2.52 12.59 -0.88
N GLU A 48 -1.81 11.92 -1.79
CA GLU A 48 -1.94 12.20 -3.24
C GLU A 48 -3.31 11.77 -3.81
N GLU A 49 -4.12 11.05 -3.04
CA GLU A 49 -5.49 10.64 -3.41
C GLU A 49 -6.59 11.51 -2.77
N GLY A 50 -6.24 12.69 -2.24
CA GLY A 50 -7.17 13.63 -1.58
C GLY A 50 -7.25 14.98 -2.28
#